data_AF-A0A4Q3HVU0-F1
#
_entry.id   AF-A0A4Q3HVU0-F1
#
_cell.length_a   1.000
_cell.length_b   1.000
_cell.length_c   1.000
_cell.angle_alpha   90.00
_cell.angle_beta   90.00
_cell.angle_gamma   90.00
#
_symmetry.space_group_name_H-M   'P 1'
#
loop_
_entity.id
_entity.type
_entity.pdbx_description
1 polymer ?
#
loop_
_entity_poly.entity_id
_entity_poly.type
_entity_poly.pdbx_seq_one_letter_code
_entity_poly.pdbx_strand_id
1 'polypeptide(L)'
;MTFQDVARLDHQALAANLDTRLAGLDLAGRLSLVAGLGRAVFTTSLGIEDQVITAAIGTHRLPIEVSTLETGRLFRETVDLIAETEARYDLEIIRFYPDKDDVDAFVETYGINGFYDSVEARHACCRVR
;
A
#
# COMPACT_ATOMS: atom_id res chain seq x y z
N MET A 1 -30.76 -12.11 16.61
CA MET A 1 -29.69 -11.14 16.34
C MET A 1 -28.39 -11.80 16.76
N THR A 2 -27.54 -12.17 15.80
CA THR A 2 -26.32 -12.95 16.11
C THR A 2 -25.23 -12.03 16.63
N PHE A 3 -24.25 -12.57 17.36
CA PHE A 3 -23.11 -11.80 17.89
C PHE A 3 -22.29 -11.12 16.76
N GLN A 4 -22.33 -11.68 15.54
CA GLN A 4 -21.76 -11.08 14.33
C GLN A 4 -22.53 -9.84 13.86
N ASP A 5 -23.84 -9.75 14.10
CA ASP A 5 -24.65 -8.57 13.74
C ASP A 5 -24.36 -7.39 14.67
N VAL A 6 -24.02 -7.65 15.94
CA VAL A 6 -23.74 -6.60 16.95
C VAL A 6 -22.38 -5.94 16.70
N ALA A 7 -21.35 -6.70 16.30
CA ALA A 7 -20.04 -6.14 15.93
C ALA A 7 -20.06 -5.38 14.59
N ARG A 8 -20.92 -5.79 13.64
CA ARG A 8 -21.07 -5.12 12.34
C ARG A 8 -21.75 -3.76 12.44
N LEU A 9 -22.55 -3.53 13.50
CA LEU A 9 -23.27 -2.28 13.74
C LEU A 9 -22.36 -1.12 14.21
N ASP A 10 -21.20 -1.41 14.81
CA ASP A 10 -20.25 -0.38 15.26
C ASP A 10 -19.35 0.11 14.12
N HIS A 11 -18.83 -0.80 13.28
CA HIS A 11 -17.97 -0.42 12.15
C HIS A 11 -18.68 0.42 11.09
N GLN A 12 -19.96 0.17 10.82
CA GLN A 12 -20.72 0.98 9.86
C GLN A 12 -20.96 2.41 10.38
N ALA A 13 -21.25 2.55 11.68
CA ALA A 13 -21.40 3.86 12.30
C ALA A 13 -20.07 4.62 12.34
N LEU A 14 -18.97 3.95 12.66
CA LEU A 14 -17.63 4.51 12.62
C LEU A 14 -17.24 4.96 11.20
N ALA A 15 -17.49 4.14 10.18
CA ALA A 15 -17.22 4.49 8.78
C ALA A 15 -18.00 5.75 8.36
N ALA A 16 -19.31 5.80 8.63
CA ALA A 16 -20.13 6.97 8.32
C ALA A 16 -19.67 8.24 9.06
N ASN A 17 -19.21 8.10 10.31
CA ASN A 17 -18.61 9.20 11.05
C ASN A 17 -17.32 9.70 10.40
N LEU A 18 -16.43 8.80 10.01
CA LEU A 18 -15.18 9.14 9.34
C LEU A 18 -15.42 9.80 7.99
N ASP A 19 -16.35 9.28 7.18
CA ASP A 19 -16.74 9.89 5.90
C ASP A 19 -17.18 11.34 6.08
N THR A 20 -18.05 11.59 7.08
CA THR A 20 -18.53 12.94 7.40
C THR A 20 -17.37 13.86 7.82
N ARG A 21 -16.45 13.37 8.65
CA ARG A 21 -15.31 14.16 9.14
C ARG A 21 -14.28 14.44 8.04
N LEU A 22 -14.04 13.48 7.14
CA LEU A 22 -13.06 13.59 6.06
C LEU A 22 -13.57 14.47 4.90
N ALA A 23 -14.88 14.50 4.66
CA ALA A 23 -15.49 15.22 3.52
C ALA A 23 -15.11 16.71 3.47
N GLY A 24 -15.02 17.38 4.63
CA GLY A 24 -14.68 18.80 4.74
C GLY A 24 -13.19 19.13 4.75
N LEU A 25 -12.31 18.11 4.73
CA LEU A 25 -10.87 18.29 4.83
C LEU A 25 -10.20 18.18 3.46
N ASP A 26 -9.12 18.95 3.28
CA ASP A 26 -8.18 18.77 2.17
C ASP A 26 -7.31 17.52 2.37
N LEU A 27 -6.42 17.23 1.41
CA LEU A 27 -5.58 16.03 1.48
C LEU A 27 -4.74 15.96 2.77
N ALA A 28 -4.05 17.05 3.12
CA ALA A 28 -3.22 17.10 4.32
C ALA A 28 -4.04 16.93 5.60
N GLY A 29 -5.21 17.57 5.68
CA GLY A 29 -6.14 17.44 6.80
C GLY A 29 -6.67 16.00 6.94
N ARG A 30 -7.01 15.34 5.82
CA ARG A 30 -7.45 13.94 5.83
C ARG A 30 -6.36 13.00 6.35
N LEU A 31 -5.14 13.14 5.82
CA LEU A 31 -4.00 12.33 6.24
C LEU A 31 -3.65 12.54 7.72
N SER A 32 -3.65 13.81 8.18
CA SER A 32 -3.42 14.16 9.58
C SER A 32 -4.48 13.55 10.50
N LEU A 33 -5.77 13.63 10.12
CA LEU A 33 -6.87 13.02 10.88
C LEU A 33 -6.67 11.51 11.00
N VAL A 34 -6.37 10.82 9.91
CA VAL A 34 -6.17 9.35 9.90
C VAL A 34 -4.96 8.95 10.74
N ALA A 35 -3.84 9.67 10.64
CA ALA A 35 -2.65 9.43 11.45
C ALA A 35 -2.90 9.61 12.96
N GLY A 36 -3.87 10.44 13.34
CA GLY A 36 -4.29 10.62 14.73
C GLY A 36 -5.15 9.48 15.30
N LEU A 37 -5.63 8.54 14.47
CA LEU A 37 -6.47 7.42 14.91
C LEU A 37 -5.66 6.20 15.38
N GLY A 38 -4.34 6.16 15.12
CA GLY A 38 -3.46 5.06 15.47
C GLY A 38 -2.30 4.91 14.50
N ARG A 39 -1.68 3.71 14.45
CA ARG A 39 -0.63 3.42 13.47
C ARG A 39 -1.21 3.47 12.05
N ALA A 40 -0.70 4.40 11.24
CA ALA A 40 -1.07 4.55 9.84
C ALA A 40 0.09 4.13 8.93
N VAL A 41 -0.23 3.35 7.89
CA VAL A 41 0.69 2.94 6.84
C VAL A 41 0.08 3.29 5.49
N PHE A 42 0.84 3.99 4.65
CA PHE A 42 0.50 4.26 3.26
C PHE A 42 1.29 3.29 2.36
N THR A 43 0.58 2.34 1.78
CA THR A 43 1.15 1.41 0.79
C THR A 43 1.05 2.02 -0.61
N THR A 44 2.17 2.10 -1.32
CA THR A 44 2.29 2.77 -2.62
C THR A 44 2.84 1.82 -3.69
N SER A 45 2.29 1.90 -4.91
CA SER A 45 2.91 1.31 -6.10
C SER A 45 3.69 2.35 -6.91
N LEU A 46 3.92 3.53 -6.32
CA LEU A 46 4.64 4.67 -6.89
C LEU A 46 3.95 5.29 -8.11
N GLY A 47 2.63 5.07 -8.25
CA GLY A 47 1.81 5.70 -9.27
C GLY A 47 1.73 7.22 -9.08
N ILE A 48 1.21 7.93 -10.08
CA ILE A 48 1.16 9.40 -10.06
C ILE A 48 0.34 9.91 -8.87
N GLU A 49 -0.82 9.31 -8.60
CA GLU A 49 -1.67 9.63 -7.45
C GLU A 49 -0.96 9.34 -6.13
N ASP A 50 -0.23 8.24 -6.04
CA ASP A 50 0.53 7.88 -4.85
C ASP A 50 1.69 8.84 -4.59
N GLN A 51 2.32 9.37 -5.64
CA GLN A 51 3.36 10.40 -5.51
C GLN A 51 2.78 11.69 -4.93
N VAL A 52 1.53 12.06 -5.28
CA VAL A 52 0.84 13.21 -4.67
C VAL A 52 0.59 12.98 -3.18
N ILE A 53 0.15 11.78 -2.79
CA ILE A 53 -0.07 11.42 -1.38
C ILE A 53 1.27 11.39 -0.62
N THR A 54 2.30 10.76 -1.17
CA THR A 54 3.65 10.69 -0.59
C THR A 54 4.24 12.08 -0.40
N ALA A 55 4.07 12.96 -1.40
CA ALA A 55 4.48 14.35 -1.32
C ALA A 55 3.78 15.08 -0.16
N ALA A 56 2.48 14.87 0.03
CA ALA A 56 1.74 15.46 1.13
C ALA A 56 2.21 14.93 2.50
N ILE A 57 2.44 13.62 2.61
CA ILE A 57 2.98 12.99 3.83
C ILE A 57 4.32 13.62 4.21
N GLY A 58 5.29 13.65 3.29
CA GLY A 58 6.63 14.17 3.55
C GLY A 58 6.67 15.68 3.78
N THR A 59 5.97 16.46 2.93
CA THR A 59 5.93 17.93 3.06
C THR A 59 5.38 18.37 4.41
N HIS A 60 4.34 17.69 4.90
CA HIS A 60 3.71 17.99 6.18
C HIS A 60 4.32 17.21 7.36
N ARG A 61 5.34 16.37 7.12
CA ARG A 61 5.99 15.51 8.12
C ARG A 61 4.98 14.70 8.95
N LEU A 62 4.01 14.11 8.28
CA LEU A 62 2.96 13.33 8.94
C LEU A 62 3.53 12.00 9.46
N PRO A 63 3.11 11.51 10.63
CA PRO A 63 3.60 10.25 11.20
C PRO A 63 2.92 9.05 10.52
N ILE A 64 3.13 8.91 9.22
CA ILE A 64 2.59 7.83 8.37
C ILE A 64 3.77 7.11 7.74
N GLU A 65 3.87 5.81 7.99
CA GLU A 65 4.86 4.95 7.36
C GLU A 65 4.53 4.81 5.87
N VAL A 66 5.50 5.02 4.98
CA VAL A 66 5.32 4.78 3.54
C VAL A 66 5.97 3.45 3.20
N SER A 67 5.28 2.60 2.46
CA SER A 67 5.75 1.24 2.15
C SER A 67 5.42 0.82 0.73
N THR A 68 6.28 0.01 0.11
CA THR A 68 6.08 -0.53 -1.23
C THR A 68 6.49 -1.99 -1.33
N LEU A 69 5.92 -2.71 -2.30
CA LEU A 69 6.33 -4.07 -2.65
C LEU A 69 7.32 -3.99 -3.82
N GLU A 70 8.59 -4.30 -3.57
CA GLU A 70 9.61 -4.43 -4.61
C GLU A 70 9.71 -5.90 -5.03
N THR A 71 8.92 -6.27 -6.03
CA THR A 71 8.77 -7.67 -6.46
C THR A 71 9.97 -8.24 -7.24
N GLY A 72 11.02 -7.45 -7.45
CA GLY A 72 12.13 -7.77 -8.37
C GLY A 72 11.72 -7.75 -9.86
N ARG A 73 10.47 -7.37 -10.17
CA ARG A 73 9.90 -7.35 -11.53
C ARG A 73 9.38 -5.97 -11.94
N LEU A 74 9.64 -4.93 -11.15
CA LEU A 74 9.29 -3.55 -11.47
C LEU A 74 10.17 -3.01 -12.60
N PHE A 75 9.68 -2.02 -13.32
CA PHE A 75 10.51 -1.27 -14.27
C PHE A 75 11.64 -0.58 -13.53
N ARG A 76 12.79 -0.43 -14.19
CA ARG A 76 13.95 0.22 -13.60
C ARG A 76 13.63 1.66 -13.17
N GLU A 77 12.87 2.37 -13.99
CA GLU A 77 12.42 3.73 -13.74
C GLU A 77 11.57 3.82 -12.47
N THR A 78 10.77 2.79 -12.17
CA THR A 78 10.00 2.70 -10.92
C THR A 78 10.91 2.52 -9.71
N VAL A 79 11.97 1.71 -9.84
CA VAL A 79 12.95 1.50 -8.76
C VAL A 79 13.77 2.78 -8.51
N ASP A 80 14.25 3.41 -9.58
CA ASP A 80 15.02 4.66 -9.52
C ASP A 80 14.18 5.78 -8.88
N LEU A 81 12.89 5.85 -9.19
CA LEU A 81 11.95 6.83 -8.62
C LEU A 81 11.85 6.74 -7.09
N ILE A 82 12.04 5.56 -6.49
CA ILE A 82 11.97 5.43 -5.02
C ILE A 82 13.01 6.34 -4.36
N ALA A 83 14.27 6.26 -4.81
CA ALA A 83 15.35 7.07 -4.26
C ALA A 83 15.14 8.57 -4.53
N GLU A 84 14.60 8.92 -5.70
CA GLU A 84 14.26 10.31 -6.03
C GLU A 84 13.17 10.88 -5.11
N THR A 85 12.11 10.11 -4.85
CA THR A 85 11.01 10.50 -3.96
C THR A 85 11.49 10.68 -2.52
N GLU A 86 12.29 9.74 -2.01
CA GLU A 86 12.86 9.83 -0.65
C GLU A 86 13.74 11.07 -0.48
N ALA A 87 14.67 11.29 -1.41
CA ALA A 87 15.56 12.45 -1.37
C ALA A 87 14.79 13.77 -1.45
N ARG A 88 13.71 13.81 -2.24
CA ARG A 88 12.90 15.01 -2.41
C ARG A 88 12.10 15.38 -1.17
N TYR A 89 11.57 14.39 -0.46
CA TYR A 89 10.63 14.61 0.64
C TYR A 89 11.22 14.33 2.03
N ASP A 90 12.50 13.96 2.11
CA ASP A 90 13.20 13.68 3.37
C ASP A 90 12.42 12.62 4.19
N LEU A 91 12.07 11.52 3.51
CA LEU A 91 11.33 10.38 4.07
C LEU A 91 11.94 9.05 3.63
N GLU A 92 11.56 7.98 4.31
CA GLU A 92 11.92 6.60 3.97
C GLU A 92 10.69 5.86 3.43
N ILE A 93 10.85 5.16 2.31
CA ILE A 93 9.87 4.22 1.75
C ILE A 93 10.32 2.81 2.10
N ILE A 94 9.65 2.14 3.04
CA ILE A 94 10.01 0.77 3.43
C ILE A 94 9.72 -0.19 2.26
N ARG A 95 10.73 -0.95 1.83
CA ARG A 95 10.58 -1.95 0.76
C ARG A 95 10.33 -3.33 1.36
N PHE A 96 9.32 -4.02 0.84
CA PHE A 96 9.07 -5.43 1.10
C PHE A 96 9.36 -6.24 -0.15
N TYR A 97 10.02 -7.37 0.03
CA TYR A 97 10.47 -8.25 -1.03
C TYR A 97 9.84 -9.63 -0.86
N PRO A 98 9.59 -10.36 -1.95
CA PRO A 98 9.19 -11.74 -1.83
C PRO A 98 10.34 -12.62 -1.31
N ASP A 99 9.99 -13.59 -0.49
CA ASP A 99 10.84 -14.68 -0.03
C ASP A 99 11.30 -15.50 -1.23
N LYS A 100 12.62 -15.73 -1.29
CA LYS A 100 13.26 -16.41 -2.42
C LYS A 100 12.68 -17.80 -2.67
N ASP A 101 12.42 -18.56 -1.61
CA ASP A 101 11.94 -19.94 -1.71
C ASP A 101 10.53 -19.99 -2.35
N ASP A 102 9.67 -19.01 -2.05
CA ASP A 102 8.34 -18.90 -2.65
C ASP A 102 8.41 -18.53 -4.14
N VAL A 103 9.35 -17.65 -4.51
CA VAL A 103 9.62 -17.31 -5.91
C VAL A 103 10.11 -18.54 -6.67
N ASP A 104 11.09 -19.25 -6.13
CA ASP A 104 11.66 -20.44 -6.78
C ASP A 104 10.59 -21.52 -6.98
N ALA A 105 9.73 -21.77 -5.98
CA ALA A 105 8.64 -22.74 -6.08
C ALA A 105 7.59 -22.35 -7.14
N PHE A 106 7.26 -21.05 -7.26
CA PHE A 106 6.38 -20.56 -8.32
C PHE A 106 7.00 -20.79 -9.70
N VAL A 107 8.28 -20.48 -9.86
CA VAL A 107 9.02 -20.63 -11.13
C VAL A 107 9.14 -22.10 -11.52
N GLU A 108 9.37 -23.01 -10.57
CA GLU A 108 9.40 -24.44 -10.84
C GLU A 108 8.06 -24.97 -11.35
N THR A 109 6.95 -24.48 -10.79
CA THR A 109 5.60 -24.96 -11.11
C THR A 109 5.04 -24.33 -12.40
N TYR A 110 5.16 -23.01 -12.54
CA TYR A 110 4.49 -22.25 -13.60
C TYR A 110 5.47 -21.61 -14.60
N GLY A 111 6.77 -21.62 -14.33
CA GLY A 111 7.78 -20.92 -15.12
C GLY A 111 7.91 -19.43 -14.76
N ILE A 112 9.04 -18.81 -15.14
CA ILE A 112 9.39 -17.42 -14.78
C ILE A 112 8.36 -16.37 -15.22
N ASN A 113 7.59 -16.68 -16.27
CA ASN A 113 6.55 -15.82 -16.83
C ASN A 113 5.15 -16.49 -16.80
N GLY A 114 4.98 -17.55 -15.99
CA GLY A 114 3.77 -18.38 -15.99
C GLY A 114 2.47 -17.64 -15.67
N PHE A 115 2.56 -16.47 -15.02
CA PHE A 115 1.41 -15.63 -14.69
C PHE A 115 0.70 -15.03 -15.92
N TYR A 116 1.30 -15.11 -17.12
CA TYR A 116 0.63 -14.78 -18.38
C TYR A 116 -0.20 -15.94 -18.94
N ASP A 117 0.08 -17.17 -18.52
CA ASP A 117 -0.42 -18.38 -19.19
C ASP A 117 -1.79 -18.83 -18.67
N SER A 118 -2.13 -18.49 -17.41
CA SER A 118 -3.45 -18.82 -16.85
C SER A 118 -3.86 -17.90 -15.68
N VAL A 119 -5.16 -17.88 -15.40
CA VAL A 119 -5.73 -17.20 -14.21
C VAL A 119 -5.23 -17.83 -12.91
N GLU A 120 -5.09 -19.16 -12.90
CA GLU A 120 -4.57 -19.90 -11.75
C GLU A 120 -3.14 -19.47 -11.43
N ALA A 121 -2.25 -19.47 -12.43
CA ALA A 121 -0.86 -19.05 -12.27
C ALA A 121 -0.76 -17.57 -11.87
N ARG A 122 -1.61 -16.69 -12.40
CA ARG A 122 -1.66 -15.29 -11.97
C ARG A 122 -2.02 -15.17 -10.48
N HIS A 123 -3.04 -15.88 -10.02
CA HIS A 123 -3.41 -15.88 -8.60
C HIS A 123 -2.34 -16.52 -7.72
N ALA A 124 -1.62 -17.54 -8.20
CA ALA A 124 -0.48 -18.11 -7.50
C ALA A 124 0.66 -17.09 -7.36
N CYS A 125 1.00 -16.35 -8.42
CA CYS A 125 1.98 -15.27 -8.39
C CYS A 125 1.63 -14.19 -7.35
N CYS A 126 0.35 -13.81 -7.22
CA CYS A 126 -0.09 -12.84 -6.21
C CYS A 126 -0.01 -13.35 -4.76
N ARG A 127 0.22 -14.65 -4.55
CA ARG A 127 0.36 -15.27 -3.23
C ARG A 127 1.80 -15.56 -2.83
N VAL A 128 2.76 -15.38 -3.74
CA VAL A 128 4.19 -15.38 -3.43
C VAL A 128 4.44 -14.24 -2.44
N ARG A 129 4.88 -14.57 -1.23
CA ARG A 129 5.05 -13.61 -0.14
C ARG A 129 6.45 -13.07 -0.10
#